data_AF-A0A521ZCP1-F1
#
_entry.id   AF-A0A521ZCP1-F1
#
_cell.length_a   1.000
_cell.length_b   1.000
_cell.length_c   1.000
_cell.angle_alpha   90.00
_cell.angle_beta   90.00
_cell.angle_gamma   90.00
#
_symmetry.space_group_name_H-M   'P 1'
#
loop_
_entity.id
_entity.type
_entity.pdbx_description
1 polymer ?
#
loop_
_entity_poly.entity_id
_entity_poly.type
_entity_poly.pdbx_seq_one_letter_code
_entity_poly.pdbx_strand_id
1 'polypeptide(L)'
;MRNLFWTLALIACAVTVALLAQNNPGNVVFFVPPYRVDLSLNTFVLAAALLFIVLYIVVRATRATLRLPLQVRAWRKERREEQARVGLADALTALYEGRFARAEKRAQAAMDSEQWVGLAALVAARAAHRMKEYQRRDRWLELSRRDKALRVASLMSTVELASDARENEVALQALEELKQAGGRHIEPMRFAVRLHQRAGNWRQLLRLLRTLDKRDALHPAVVRKLKYFAISHQLHELDDDVNGLENFWQTLPAYEQMQSDIALAAMQAFNRNQMGGRASRIAEEVLEKDWDTRLVDLYGDCFDEHSKLTQVERAEKWLIAHPNDATLLMTLGRLCARRHLWGKAEHYLVDSLHIQPKPKAAFALAQLCETNDRQEEAARYYKLASALALGVPAE
;
A
#
# COMPACT_ATOMS: atom_id res chain seq x y z
N MET A 1 12.52 -27.24 55.08
CA MET A 1 13.53 -27.96 55.89
C MET A 1 14.19 -27.09 56.97
N ARG A 2 14.79 -25.94 56.64
CA ARG A 2 15.53 -25.11 57.63
C ARG A 2 14.69 -24.61 58.82
N ASN A 3 13.42 -24.29 58.62
CA ASN A 3 12.52 -23.81 59.69
C ASN A 3 12.05 -24.94 60.63
N LEU A 4 12.06 -26.20 60.17
CA LEU A 4 11.65 -27.35 60.97
C LEU A 4 12.77 -27.75 61.95
N PHE A 5 14.02 -27.77 61.48
CA PHE A 5 15.19 -27.99 62.33
C PHE A 5 15.36 -26.90 63.39
N TRP A 6 15.07 -25.64 63.04
CA TRP A 6 15.17 -24.52 63.98
C TRP A 6 14.09 -24.56 65.07
N THR A 7 12.88 -25.03 64.75
CA THR A 7 11.80 -25.20 65.74
C THR A 7 12.06 -26.41 66.64
N LEU A 8 12.54 -27.52 66.10
CA LEU A 8 12.98 -28.69 66.89
C LEU A 8 14.14 -28.36 67.84
N ALA A 9 15.14 -27.61 67.38
CA ALA A 9 16.26 -27.18 68.21
C ALA A 9 15.78 -26.22 69.33
N LEU A 10 14.82 -25.34 69.05
CA LEU A 10 14.27 -24.42 70.04
C LEU A 10 13.42 -25.16 71.09
N ILE A 11 12.63 -26.16 70.69
CA ILE A 11 11.88 -27.02 71.61
C ILE A 11 12.83 -27.84 72.48
N ALA A 12 13.86 -28.46 71.88
CA ALA A 12 14.85 -29.23 72.62
C ALA A 12 15.57 -28.35 73.66
N CYS A 13 15.96 -27.13 73.26
CA CYS A 13 16.60 -26.16 74.16
C CYS A 13 15.67 -25.71 75.30
N ALA A 14 14.40 -25.44 74.99
CA ALA A 14 13.39 -25.07 76.00
C ALA A 14 13.13 -26.21 77.00
N VAL A 15 13.09 -27.47 76.54
CA VAL A 15 12.93 -28.65 77.40
C VAL A 15 14.15 -28.85 78.31
N THR A 16 15.37 -28.68 77.80
CA THR A 16 16.58 -28.74 78.64
C THR A 16 16.63 -27.62 79.69
N VAL A 17 16.23 -26.40 79.34
CA VAL A 17 16.17 -25.27 80.28
C VAL A 17 15.09 -25.50 81.35
N ALA A 18 13.93 -26.04 80.98
CA ALA A 18 12.85 -26.34 81.91
C ALA A 18 13.21 -27.46 82.90
N LEU A 19 13.95 -28.48 82.46
CA LEU A 19 14.44 -29.56 83.32
C LEU A 19 15.52 -29.08 84.30
N LEU A 20 16.41 -28.19 83.87
CA LEU A 20 17.45 -27.57 84.73
C LEU A 20 16.87 -26.58 85.77
N ALA A 21 15.67 -26.05 85.52
CA ALA A 21 15.01 -25.07 86.37
C ALA A 21 14.27 -25.65 87.60
N GLN A 22 14.13 -26.97 87.71
CA GLN A 22 13.39 -27.60 88.82
C GLN A 22 14.15 -27.59 90.17
N ASN A 23 15.45 -27.29 90.20
CA ASN A 23 16.29 -27.43 91.40
C ASN A 23 16.95 -26.14 91.93
N ASN A 24 16.45 -24.93 91.63
CA ASN A 24 17.12 -23.68 92.04
C ASN A 24 16.22 -22.69 92.83
N PRO A 25 16.58 -22.32 94.09
CA PRO A 25 15.92 -21.28 94.88
C PRO A 25 16.43 -19.86 94.53
N GLY A 26 16.71 -19.60 93.25
CA GLY A 26 17.21 -18.29 92.80
C GLY A 26 16.10 -17.25 92.70
N ASN A 27 16.35 -16.03 93.17
CA ASN A 27 15.47 -14.87 92.98
C ASN A 27 16.19 -13.80 92.15
N VAL A 28 15.45 -13.16 91.25
CA VAL A 28 15.91 -12.02 90.45
C VAL A 28 15.23 -10.77 91.00
N VAL A 29 16.04 -9.81 91.43
CA VAL A 29 15.55 -8.55 92.01
C VAL A 29 15.81 -7.41 91.04
N PHE A 30 14.75 -6.74 90.61
CA PHE A 30 14.86 -5.48 89.87
C PHE A 30 14.73 -4.32 90.84
N PHE A 31 15.78 -3.50 90.92
CA PHE A 31 15.82 -2.31 91.75
C PHE A 31 15.75 -1.06 90.87
N VAL A 32 14.57 -0.42 90.84
CA VAL A 32 14.32 0.83 90.10
C VAL A 32 13.67 1.80 91.08
N PRO A 33 14.42 2.71 91.72
CA PRO A 33 13.89 3.56 92.80
C PRO A 33 12.59 4.27 92.39
N PRO A 34 11.50 4.25 93.19
CA PRO A 34 11.34 3.68 94.54
C PRO A 34 10.83 2.23 94.59
N TYR A 35 10.74 1.54 93.45
CA TYR A 35 10.15 0.21 93.33
C TYR A 35 11.21 -0.90 93.40
N ARG A 36 10.94 -1.92 94.21
CA ARG A 36 11.69 -3.17 94.24
C ARG A 36 10.76 -4.30 93.87
N VAL A 37 11.08 -5.02 92.79
CA VAL A 37 10.29 -6.15 92.32
C VAL A 37 11.15 -7.41 92.46
N ASP A 38 10.75 -8.29 93.37
CA ASP A 38 11.39 -9.58 93.59
C ASP A 38 10.61 -10.65 92.81
N LEU A 39 11.28 -11.32 91.86
CA LEU A 39 10.70 -12.37 91.02
C LEU A 39 11.45 -13.69 91.26
N SER A 40 10.73 -14.80 91.27
CA SER A 40 11.38 -16.12 91.24
C SER A 40 12.11 -16.30 89.90
N LEU A 41 13.23 -17.04 89.90
CA LEU A 41 13.99 -17.32 88.68
C LEU A 41 13.07 -17.94 87.60
N ASN A 42 12.19 -18.88 87.97
CA ASN A 42 11.28 -19.52 87.03
C ASN A 42 10.29 -18.54 86.40
N THR A 43 9.70 -17.64 87.19
CA THR A 43 8.79 -16.61 86.65
C THR A 43 9.53 -15.63 85.73
N PHE A 44 10.78 -15.30 86.04
CA PHE A 44 11.61 -14.46 85.16
C PHE A 44 11.93 -15.15 83.84
N VAL A 45 12.35 -16.42 83.86
CA VAL A 45 12.64 -17.19 82.64
C VAL A 45 11.38 -17.35 81.78
N LEU A 46 10.23 -17.64 82.38
CA LEU A 46 8.96 -17.73 81.66
C LEU A 46 8.57 -16.40 81.02
N ALA A 47 8.68 -15.29 81.76
CA ALA A 47 8.39 -13.95 81.25
C ALA A 47 9.36 -13.54 80.13
N ALA A 48 10.65 -13.85 80.26
CA ALA A 48 11.64 -13.60 79.22
C ALA A 48 11.38 -14.44 77.96
N ALA A 49 11.01 -15.72 78.11
CA ALA A 49 10.62 -16.58 77.00
C ALA A 49 9.35 -16.07 76.30
N LEU A 50 8.34 -15.68 77.07
CA LEU A 50 7.11 -15.08 76.54
C LEU A 50 7.41 -13.78 75.78
N LEU A 51 8.21 -12.89 76.36
CA LEU A 51 8.64 -11.64 75.73
C LEU A 51 9.39 -11.91 74.42
N PHE A 52 10.29 -12.89 74.40
CA PHE A 52 11.00 -13.29 73.18
C PHE A 52 10.05 -13.82 72.10
N ILE A 53 9.09 -14.67 72.47
CA ILE A 53 8.07 -15.18 71.54
C ILE A 53 7.24 -14.03 70.97
N VAL A 54 6.78 -13.10 71.82
CA VAL A 54 6.01 -11.92 71.38
C VAL A 54 6.86 -11.06 70.45
N LEU A 55 8.11 -10.74 70.81
CA LEU A 55 9.01 -9.94 69.98
C LEU A 55 9.29 -10.62 68.63
N TYR A 56 9.49 -11.94 68.62
CA TYR A 56 9.68 -12.73 67.40
C TYR A 56 8.44 -12.68 66.50
N ILE A 57 7.25 -12.86 67.06
CA ILE A 57 5.97 -12.75 66.32
C ILE A 57 5.83 -11.35 65.75
N VAL A 58 6.08 -10.30 66.54
CA VAL A 58 6.00 -8.90 66.10
C VAL A 58 6.95 -8.67 64.94
N VAL A 59 8.24 -8.98 65.07
CA VAL A 59 9.25 -8.79 64.01
C VAL A 59 8.89 -9.57 62.73
N ARG A 60 8.38 -10.81 62.87
CA ARG A 60 7.95 -11.63 61.74
C ARG A 60 6.72 -11.03 61.06
N ALA A 61 5.75 -10.56 61.83
CA ALA A 61 4.57 -9.88 61.32
C ALA A 61 4.97 -8.61 60.57
N THR A 62 5.82 -7.75 61.13
CA THR A 62 6.28 -6.53 60.44
C THR A 62 6.97 -6.85 59.12
N ARG A 63 7.86 -7.85 59.10
CA ARG A 63 8.54 -8.29 57.87
C ARG A 63 7.59 -8.87 56.82
N ALA A 64 6.56 -9.62 57.24
CA ALA A 64 5.55 -10.15 56.33
C ALA A 64 4.69 -9.02 55.75
N THR A 65 4.21 -8.10 56.59
CA THR A 65 3.41 -6.95 56.18
C THR A 65 4.16 -6.02 55.22
N LEU A 66 5.47 -5.84 55.41
CA LEU A 66 6.30 -5.04 54.50
C LEU A 66 6.57 -5.71 53.14
N ARG A 67 6.51 -7.06 53.05
CA ARG A 67 6.80 -7.82 51.81
C ARG A 67 5.56 -8.18 50.98
N LEU A 68 4.40 -8.31 51.63
CA LEU A 68 3.11 -8.57 50.98
C LEU A 68 2.71 -7.55 49.89
N PRO A 69 2.86 -6.22 50.04
CA PRO A 69 2.41 -5.28 49.01
C PRO A 69 3.16 -5.45 47.69
N LEU A 70 4.44 -5.86 47.71
CA LEU A 70 5.22 -6.10 46.50
C LEU A 70 4.76 -7.36 45.76
N GLN A 71 4.48 -8.45 46.50
CA GLN A 71 3.98 -9.70 45.91
C GLN A 71 2.57 -9.56 45.34
N VAL A 72 1.69 -8.84 46.04
CA VAL A 72 0.32 -8.56 45.55
C VAL A 72 0.36 -7.65 44.33
N ARG A 73 1.25 -6.66 44.28
CA ARG A 73 1.45 -5.82 43.08
C ARG A 73 1.93 -6.64 41.89
N ALA A 74 2.90 -7.53 42.07
CA ALA A 74 3.39 -8.41 41.02
C ALA A 74 2.28 -9.35 40.49
N TRP A 75 1.56 -10.03 41.39
CA TRP A 75 0.45 -10.91 41.02
C TRP A 75 -0.69 -10.16 40.31
N ARG A 76 -1.04 -8.95 40.79
CA ARG A 76 -2.04 -8.10 40.12
C ARG A 76 -1.58 -7.66 38.73
N LYS A 77 -0.28 -7.37 38.56
CA LYS A 77 0.29 -7.01 37.26
C LYS A 77 0.18 -8.18 36.28
N GLU A 78 0.64 -9.37 36.67
CA GLU A 78 0.51 -10.59 35.85
C GLU A 78 -0.95 -10.89 35.50
N ARG A 79 -1.87 -10.76 36.47
CA ARG A 79 -3.29 -11.01 36.22
C ARG A 79 -3.90 -10.02 35.23
N ARG A 80 -3.50 -8.74 35.29
CA ARG A 80 -3.94 -7.71 34.33
C ARG A 80 -3.39 -7.97 32.93
N GLU A 81 -2.12 -8.36 32.82
CA GLU A 81 -1.51 -8.72 31.54
C GLU A 81 -2.23 -9.91 30.90
N GLU A 82 -2.57 -10.93 31.69
CA GLU A 82 -3.31 -12.11 31.20
C GLU A 82 -4.74 -11.73 30.77
N GLN A 83 -5.44 -10.92 31.57
CA GLN A 83 -6.76 -10.42 31.22
C GLN A 83 -6.73 -9.55 29.95
N ALA A 84 -5.69 -8.74 29.76
CA ALA A 84 -5.52 -7.93 28.57
C ALA A 84 -5.28 -8.79 27.32
N ARG A 85 -4.47 -9.86 27.42
CA ARG A 85 -4.25 -10.82 26.33
C ARG A 85 -5.55 -11.50 25.91
N VAL A 86 -6.32 -12.02 26.87
CA VAL A 86 -7.63 -12.64 26.60
C VAL A 86 -8.60 -11.62 26.01
N GLY A 87 -8.64 -10.41 26.56
CA GLY A 87 -9.48 -9.31 26.06
C GLY A 87 -9.16 -8.94 24.61
N LEU A 88 -7.87 -8.90 24.25
CA LEU A 88 -7.42 -8.63 22.89
C LEU A 88 -7.80 -9.77 21.92
N ALA A 89 -7.62 -11.02 22.33
CA ALA A 89 -8.03 -12.18 21.52
C ALA A 89 -9.55 -12.18 21.26
N ASP A 90 -10.34 -11.86 22.29
CA ASP A 90 -11.79 -11.72 22.16
C ASP A 90 -12.19 -10.53 21.27
N ALA A 91 -11.43 -9.43 21.32
CA ALA A 91 -11.65 -8.27 20.46
C ALA A 91 -11.40 -8.59 18.99
N LEU A 92 -10.31 -9.29 18.69
CA LEU A 92 -10.00 -9.77 17.34
C LEU A 92 -11.05 -10.76 16.84
N THR A 93 -11.47 -11.69 17.68
CA THR A 93 -12.54 -12.66 17.34
C THR A 93 -13.83 -11.91 16.98
N ALA A 94 -14.27 -10.98 17.84
CA ALA A 94 -15.45 -10.17 17.57
C ALA A 94 -15.32 -9.30 16.30
N LEU A 95 -14.10 -8.80 15.99
CA LEU A 95 -13.83 -8.02 14.78
C LEU A 95 -14.08 -8.86 13.52
N TYR A 96 -13.55 -10.09 13.50
CA TYR A 96 -13.72 -11.01 12.37
C TYR A 96 -15.12 -11.61 12.28
N GLU A 97 -15.83 -11.74 13.40
CA GLU A 97 -17.28 -12.06 13.43
C GLU A 97 -18.17 -10.90 12.93
N GLY A 98 -17.61 -9.72 12.67
CA GLY A 98 -18.38 -8.52 12.27
C GLY A 98 -19.08 -7.81 13.42
N ARG A 99 -18.84 -8.21 14.68
CA ARG A 99 -19.42 -7.61 15.88
C ARG A 99 -18.58 -6.41 16.35
N PHE A 100 -18.54 -5.36 15.54
CA PHE A 100 -17.62 -4.23 15.70
C PHE A 100 -17.74 -3.49 17.04
N ALA A 101 -18.95 -3.23 17.54
CA ALA A 101 -19.15 -2.58 18.84
C ALA A 101 -18.58 -3.42 20.01
N ARG A 102 -18.73 -4.75 19.92
CA ARG A 102 -18.15 -5.68 20.90
C ARG A 102 -16.63 -5.71 20.77
N ALA A 103 -16.10 -5.72 19.56
CA ALA A 103 -14.66 -5.68 19.30
C ALA A 103 -14.02 -4.43 19.92
N GLU A 104 -14.59 -3.24 19.69
CA GLU A 104 -14.10 -1.99 20.27
C GLU A 104 -14.13 -2.04 21.81
N LYS A 105 -15.23 -2.48 22.41
CA LYS A 105 -15.36 -2.58 23.87
C LYS A 105 -14.35 -3.56 24.48
N ARG A 106 -14.12 -4.72 23.85
CA ARG A 106 -13.14 -5.72 24.31
C ARG A 106 -11.71 -5.23 24.12
N ALA A 107 -11.42 -4.50 23.05
CA ALA A 107 -10.13 -3.87 22.83
C ALA A 107 -9.84 -2.81 23.92
N GLN A 108 -10.82 -1.99 24.27
CA GLN A 108 -10.68 -1.03 25.38
C GLN A 108 -10.34 -1.72 26.71
N ALA A 109 -10.98 -2.84 27.02
CA ALA A 109 -10.66 -3.61 28.23
C ALA A 109 -9.21 -4.14 28.22
N ALA A 110 -8.63 -4.41 27.05
CA ALA A 110 -7.23 -4.82 26.93
C ALA A 110 -6.23 -3.66 27.16
N MET A 111 -6.68 -2.40 27.19
CA MET A 111 -5.83 -1.24 27.43
C MET A 111 -5.45 -1.04 28.90
N ASP A 112 -6.00 -1.84 29.82
CA ASP A 112 -5.62 -1.83 31.25
C ASP A 112 -4.14 -2.24 31.49
N SER A 113 -3.51 -2.83 30.46
CA SER A 113 -2.09 -3.17 30.44
C SER A 113 -1.36 -2.27 29.44
N GLU A 114 -0.42 -1.47 29.92
CA GLU A 114 0.38 -0.53 29.10
C GLU A 114 1.00 -1.20 27.86
N GLN A 115 1.44 -2.45 27.98
CA GLN A 115 2.03 -3.23 26.89
C GLN A 115 1.09 -3.44 25.69
N TRP A 116 -0.23 -3.51 25.92
CA TRP A 116 -1.21 -3.87 24.88
C TRP A 116 -2.00 -2.66 24.36
N VAL A 117 -1.86 -1.49 24.98
CA VAL A 117 -2.61 -0.26 24.64
C VAL A 117 -2.51 0.05 23.14
N GLY A 118 -1.30 0.06 22.59
CA GLY A 118 -1.09 0.46 21.20
C GLY A 118 -1.71 -0.51 20.20
N LEU A 119 -1.64 -1.82 20.46
CA LEU A 119 -2.21 -2.86 19.59
C LEU A 119 -3.73 -2.94 19.73
N ALA A 120 -4.24 -2.87 20.96
CA ALA A 120 -5.67 -2.78 21.24
C ALA A 120 -6.29 -1.55 20.55
N ALA A 121 -5.59 -0.42 20.54
CA ALA A 121 -6.04 0.78 19.86
C ALA A 121 -6.15 0.58 18.34
N LEU A 122 -5.28 -0.19 17.69
CA LEU A 122 -5.43 -0.53 16.26
C LEU A 122 -6.69 -1.37 16.00
N VAL A 123 -6.97 -2.35 16.87
CA VAL A 123 -8.19 -3.18 16.77
C VAL A 123 -9.43 -2.30 16.95
N ALA A 124 -9.43 -1.42 17.95
CA ALA A 124 -10.50 -0.46 18.19
C ALA A 124 -10.68 0.51 17.00
N ALA A 125 -9.60 1.00 16.41
CA ALA A 125 -9.64 1.88 15.23
C ALA A 125 -10.31 1.19 14.04
N ARG A 126 -9.96 -0.06 13.75
CA ARG A 126 -10.56 -0.84 12.66
C ARG A 126 -12.04 -1.14 12.93
N ALA A 127 -12.40 -1.47 14.17
CA ALA A 127 -13.79 -1.65 14.57
C ALA A 127 -14.61 -0.35 14.40
N ALA A 128 -14.09 0.78 14.89
CA ALA A 128 -14.73 2.09 14.75
C ALA A 128 -14.89 2.49 13.28
N HIS A 129 -13.88 2.25 12.44
CA HIS A 129 -13.96 2.50 11.00
C HIS A 129 -15.07 1.68 10.34
N ARG A 130 -15.21 0.38 10.68
CA ARG A 130 -16.29 -0.47 10.16
C ARG A 130 -17.68 0.00 10.57
N MET A 131 -17.80 0.67 11.72
CA MET A 131 -19.03 1.32 12.17
C MET A 131 -19.23 2.73 11.59
N LYS A 132 -18.32 3.20 10.72
CA LYS A 132 -18.29 4.57 10.16
C LYS A 132 -18.14 5.69 11.21
N GLU A 133 -17.59 5.35 12.38
CA GLU A 133 -17.31 6.27 13.48
C GLU A 133 -15.91 6.88 13.34
N TYR A 134 -15.71 7.73 12.33
CA TYR A 134 -14.38 8.23 11.94
C TYR A 134 -13.69 9.04 13.05
N GLN A 135 -14.43 9.84 13.83
CA GLN A 135 -13.87 10.56 14.99
C GLN A 135 -13.35 9.63 16.09
N ARG A 136 -13.95 8.44 16.26
CA ARG A 136 -13.44 7.42 17.21
C ARG A 136 -12.23 6.72 16.61
N ARG A 137 -12.29 6.34 15.32
CA ARG A 137 -11.17 5.77 14.57
C ARG A 137 -9.92 6.62 14.75
N ASP A 138 -10.02 7.93 14.54
CA ASP A 138 -8.85 8.82 14.56
C ASP A 138 -8.24 8.93 15.96
N ARG A 139 -9.08 9.04 17.00
CA ARG A 139 -8.61 9.00 18.40
C ARG A 139 -7.87 7.69 18.73
N TRP A 140 -8.37 6.56 18.23
CA TRP A 140 -7.70 5.27 18.43
C TRP A 140 -6.37 5.18 17.65
N LEU A 141 -6.31 5.68 16.42
CA LEU A 141 -5.07 5.74 15.65
C LEU A 141 -4.02 6.64 16.31
N GLU A 142 -4.41 7.79 16.84
CA GLU A 142 -3.54 8.67 17.61
C GLU A 142 -3.01 8.00 18.88
N LEU A 143 -3.87 7.29 19.62
CA LEU A 143 -3.45 6.54 20.79
C LEU A 143 -2.43 5.46 20.43
N SER A 144 -2.65 4.74 19.33
CA SER A 144 -1.72 3.72 18.85
C SER A 144 -0.35 4.30 18.48
N ARG A 145 -0.30 5.49 17.86
CA ARG A 145 0.95 6.16 17.46
C ARG A 145 1.86 6.54 18.63
N ARG A 146 1.34 6.58 19.87
CA ARG A 146 2.16 6.83 21.07
C ARG A 146 3.16 5.70 21.32
N ASP A 147 2.84 4.48 20.88
CA ASP A 147 3.76 3.37 20.92
C ASP A 147 4.70 3.40 19.71
N LYS A 148 5.97 3.76 19.97
CA LYS A 148 7.01 3.84 18.94
C LYS A 148 7.25 2.50 18.24
N ALA A 149 7.06 1.38 18.93
CA ALA A 149 7.25 0.05 18.35
C ALA A 149 6.18 -0.27 17.30
N LEU A 150 4.99 0.31 17.43
CA LEU A 150 3.87 0.11 16.51
C LEU A 150 3.74 1.19 15.44
N ARG A 151 4.64 2.17 15.39
CA ARG A 151 4.56 3.31 14.44
C ARG A 151 4.26 2.90 13.00
N VAL A 152 4.96 1.88 12.49
CA VAL A 152 4.76 1.35 11.12
C VAL A 152 3.35 0.74 10.96
N ALA A 153 2.89 -0.02 11.95
CA ALA A 153 1.56 -0.63 11.94
C ALA A 153 0.43 0.42 12.04
N SER A 154 0.60 1.47 12.85
CA SER A 154 -0.35 2.57 12.96
C SER A 154 -0.43 3.41 11.69
N LEU A 155 0.71 3.68 11.05
CA LEU A 155 0.75 4.38 9.76
C LEU A 155 0.11 3.54 8.66
N MET A 156 0.44 2.24 8.57
CA MET A 156 -0.19 1.33 7.60
C MET A 156 -1.71 1.27 7.78
N SER A 157 -2.16 1.14 9.04
CA SER A 157 -3.60 1.14 9.35
C SER A 157 -4.24 2.48 8.98
N THR A 158 -3.54 3.61 9.18
CA THR A 158 -4.03 4.92 8.74
C THR A 158 -4.21 4.96 7.22
N VAL A 159 -3.21 4.51 6.45
CA VAL A 159 -3.27 4.48 4.97
C VAL A 159 -4.44 3.62 4.47
N GLU A 160 -4.60 2.42 5.02
CA GLU A 160 -5.70 1.51 4.67
C GLU A 160 -7.07 2.14 4.95
N LEU A 161 -7.31 2.56 6.21
CA LEU A 161 -8.62 3.05 6.65
C LEU A 161 -8.97 4.42 6.02
N ALA A 162 -7.99 5.29 5.77
CA ALA A 162 -8.20 6.56 5.06
C ALA A 162 -8.48 6.33 3.56
N SER A 163 -7.77 5.39 2.93
CA SER A 163 -8.02 4.99 1.53
C SER A 163 -9.44 4.45 1.34
N ASP A 164 -9.93 3.64 2.29
CA ASP A 164 -11.29 3.10 2.30
C ASP A 164 -12.34 4.20 2.51
N ALA A 165 -12.05 5.18 3.38
CA ALA A 165 -12.92 6.34 3.62
C ALA A 165 -12.86 7.41 2.49
N ARG A 166 -12.02 7.22 1.47
CA ARG A 166 -11.72 8.21 0.41
C ARG A 166 -11.09 9.51 0.92
N GLU A 167 -10.44 9.47 2.07
CA GLU A 167 -9.68 10.58 2.66
C GLU A 167 -8.27 10.62 2.04
N ASN A 168 -8.18 11.02 0.77
CA ASN A 168 -6.95 10.89 -0.03
C ASN A 168 -5.77 11.66 0.57
N GLU A 169 -5.98 12.86 1.12
CA GLU A 169 -4.91 13.68 1.70
C GLU A 169 -4.30 13.03 2.94
N VAL A 170 -5.14 12.56 3.87
CA VAL A 170 -4.71 11.85 5.09
C VAL A 170 -3.94 10.58 4.72
N ALA A 171 -4.42 9.84 3.73
CA ALA A 171 -3.75 8.63 3.25
C ALA A 171 -2.38 8.91 2.61
N LEU A 172 -2.26 9.99 1.80
CA LEU A 172 -1.00 10.40 1.19
C LEU A 172 0.02 10.90 2.22
N GLN A 173 -0.42 11.67 3.22
CA GLN A 173 0.45 12.12 4.32
C GLN A 173 0.99 10.93 5.11
N ALA A 174 0.10 10.01 5.53
CA ALA A 174 0.50 8.81 6.26
C ALA A 174 1.44 7.91 5.45
N LEU A 175 1.27 7.85 4.13
CA LEU A 175 2.15 7.10 3.23
C LEU A 175 3.56 7.71 3.16
N GLU A 176 3.68 9.04 3.09
CA GLU A 176 5.00 9.70 3.06
C GLU A 176 5.71 9.53 4.41
N GLU A 177 5.00 9.65 5.54
CA GLU A 177 5.54 9.32 6.87
C GLU A 177 6.02 7.86 6.95
N LEU A 178 5.27 6.92 6.38
CA LEU A 178 5.62 5.50 6.38
C LEU A 178 6.89 5.22 5.57
N LYS A 179 7.06 5.93 4.46
CA LYS A 179 8.27 5.86 3.63
C LYS A 179 9.50 6.39 4.38
N GLN A 180 9.34 7.47 5.14
CA GLN A 180 10.40 8.01 6.02
C GLN A 180 10.74 7.05 7.18
N ALA A 181 9.75 6.31 7.69
CA ALA A 181 9.94 5.32 8.74
C ALA A 181 10.68 4.04 8.28
N GLY A 182 11.16 3.98 7.03
CA GLY A 182 12.01 2.89 6.52
C GLY A 182 11.25 1.65 6.04
N GLY A 183 9.92 1.69 6.03
CA GLY A 183 9.07 0.57 5.60
C GLY A 183 9.01 0.45 4.08
N ARG A 184 9.94 -0.27 3.46
CA ARG A 184 9.86 -0.67 2.02
C ARG A 184 8.88 -1.83 1.80
N HIS A 185 7.67 -1.72 2.32
CA HIS A 185 6.65 -2.77 2.20
C HIS A 185 5.88 -2.64 0.86
N ILE A 186 5.47 -3.78 0.30
CA ILE A 186 4.74 -3.85 -0.98
C ILE A 186 3.30 -3.33 -0.82
N GLU A 187 2.63 -3.67 0.28
CA GLU A 187 1.22 -3.29 0.50
C GLU A 187 0.99 -1.78 0.51
N PRO A 188 1.76 -0.94 1.23
CA PRO A 188 1.62 0.51 1.13
C PRO A 188 1.82 1.05 -0.29
N MET A 189 2.73 0.44 -1.07
CA MET A 189 2.93 0.84 -2.47
C MET A 189 1.70 0.52 -3.34
N ARG A 190 0.98 -0.58 -3.06
CA ARG A 190 -0.30 -0.89 -3.73
C ARG A 190 -1.38 0.14 -3.39
N PHE A 191 -1.46 0.57 -2.13
CA PHE A 191 -2.34 1.69 -1.75
C PHE A 191 -1.91 3.00 -2.42
N ALA A 192 -0.61 3.29 -2.47
CA ALA A 192 -0.05 4.46 -3.12
C ALA A 192 -0.46 4.57 -4.59
N VAL A 193 -0.41 3.45 -5.34
CA VAL A 193 -0.85 3.41 -6.74
C VAL A 193 -2.30 3.90 -6.87
N ARG A 194 -3.21 3.38 -6.04
CA ARG A 194 -4.63 3.79 -6.08
C ARG A 194 -4.82 5.25 -5.66
N LEU A 195 -4.08 5.70 -4.65
CA LEU A 195 -4.16 7.08 -4.16
C LEU A 195 -3.66 8.09 -5.20
N HIS A 196 -2.48 7.85 -5.79
CA HIS A 196 -1.94 8.72 -6.83
C HIS A 196 -2.79 8.71 -8.10
N GLN A 197 -3.37 7.57 -8.47
CA GLN A 197 -4.31 7.49 -9.59
C GLN A 197 -5.55 8.36 -9.34
N ARG A 198 -6.14 8.31 -8.14
CA ARG A 198 -7.29 9.16 -7.78
C ARG A 198 -6.94 10.64 -7.69
N ALA A 199 -5.74 10.95 -7.23
CA ALA A 199 -5.26 12.32 -7.08
C ALA A 199 -4.77 12.95 -8.40
N GLY A 200 -4.72 12.20 -9.51
CA GLY A 200 -4.17 12.69 -10.78
C GLY A 200 -2.65 12.90 -10.77
N ASN A 201 -1.95 12.32 -9.79
CA ASN A 201 -0.49 12.49 -9.62
C ASN A 201 0.27 11.50 -10.51
N TRP A 202 0.17 11.65 -11.83
CA TRP A 202 0.65 10.69 -12.82
C TRP A 202 2.18 10.48 -12.80
N ARG A 203 2.97 11.52 -12.51
CA ARG A 203 4.44 11.42 -12.39
C ARG A 203 4.85 10.49 -11.26
N GLN A 204 4.24 10.65 -10.08
CA GLN A 204 4.50 9.81 -8.91
C GLN A 204 3.99 8.39 -9.15
N LEU A 205 2.83 8.24 -9.79
CA LEU A 205 2.29 6.94 -10.18
C LEU A 205 3.27 6.17 -11.09
N LEU A 206 3.82 6.81 -12.13
CA LEU A 206 4.80 6.15 -13.02
C LEU A 206 6.06 5.69 -12.28
N ARG A 207 6.59 6.52 -11.37
CA ARG A 207 7.74 6.14 -10.53
C ARG A 207 7.40 4.90 -9.69
N LEU A 208 6.23 4.88 -9.05
CA LEU A 208 5.78 3.74 -8.24
C LEU A 208 5.59 2.47 -9.08
N LEU A 209 4.92 2.58 -10.23
CA LEU A 209 4.70 1.44 -11.13
C LEU A 209 6.02 0.80 -11.57
N ARG A 210 7.01 1.60 -11.96
CA ARG A 210 8.35 1.08 -12.32
C ARG A 210 9.05 0.36 -11.15
N THR A 211 8.85 0.82 -9.92
CA THR A 211 9.40 0.13 -8.73
C THR A 211 8.67 -1.17 -8.40
N LEU A 212 7.36 -1.23 -8.65
CA LEU A 212 6.53 -2.41 -8.40
C LEU A 212 6.71 -3.48 -9.48
N ASP A 213 6.93 -3.05 -10.72
CA ASP A 213 7.24 -3.91 -11.88
C ASP A 213 8.52 -4.70 -11.63
N LYS A 214 9.59 -4.05 -11.16
CA LYS A 214 10.86 -4.70 -10.78
C LYS A 214 10.76 -5.73 -9.65
N ARG A 215 9.66 -5.73 -8.89
CA ARG A 215 9.45 -6.58 -7.72
C ARG A 215 8.35 -7.62 -7.94
N ASP A 216 7.81 -7.72 -9.17
CA ASP A 216 6.67 -8.58 -9.52
C ASP A 216 5.47 -8.44 -8.54
N ALA A 217 5.28 -7.23 -8.01
CA ALA A 217 4.30 -6.97 -6.97
C ALA A 217 2.86 -6.79 -7.50
N LEU A 218 2.70 -6.66 -8.81
CA LEU A 218 1.43 -6.50 -9.51
C LEU A 218 1.44 -7.34 -10.79
N HIS A 219 0.26 -7.76 -11.25
CA HIS A 219 0.15 -8.52 -12.49
C HIS A 219 0.65 -7.67 -13.68
N PRO A 220 1.52 -8.19 -14.58
CA PRO A 220 2.14 -7.41 -15.65
C PRO A 220 1.16 -6.67 -16.54
N ALA A 221 0.00 -7.27 -16.85
CA ALA A 221 -1.04 -6.62 -17.65
C ALA A 221 -1.63 -5.37 -16.99
N VAL A 222 -1.77 -5.36 -15.66
CA VAL A 222 -2.28 -4.21 -14.90
C VAL A 222 -1.23 -3.10 -14.90
N VAL A 223 0.05 -3.45 -14.71
CA VAL A 223 1.16 -2.49 -14.76
C VAL A 223 1.24 -1.84 -16.13
N ARG A 224 1.21 -2.62 -17.22
CA ARG A 224 1.23 -2.08 -18.60
C ARG A 224 0.09 -1.10 -18.84
N LYS A 225 -1.15 -1.48 -18.50
CA LYS A 225 -2.33 -0.61 -18.67
C LYS A 225 -2.21 0.69 -17.88
N LEU A 226 -1.77 0.63 -16.62
CA LEU A 226 -1.60 1.82 -15.78
C LEU A 226 -0.43 2.70 -16.24
N LYS A 227 0.68 2.12 -16.70
CA LYS A 227 1.78 2.87 -17.30
C LYS A 227 1.33 3.60 -18.55
N TYR A 228 0.61 2.93 -19.44
CA TYR A 228 -0.01 3.56 -20.61
C TYR A 228 -0.86 4.75 -20.21
N PHE A 229 -1.83 4.59 -19.30
CA PHE A 229 -2.67 5.71 -18.87
C PHE A 229 -1.86 6.88 -18.31
N ALA A 230 -0.89 6.62 -17.44
CA ALA A 230 -0.12 7.68 -16.82
C ALA A 230 0.83 8.37 -17.81
N ILE A 231 1.40 7.65 -18.77
CA ILE A 231 2.21 8.23 -19.86
C ILE A 231 1.33 9.06 -20.80
N SER A 232 0.18 8.53 -21.24
CA SER A 232 -0.74 9.26 -22.11
C SER A 232 -1.24 10.56 -21.47
N HIS A 233 -1.53 10.55 -20.17
CA HIS A 233 -1.86 11.77 -19.44
C HIS A 233 -0.70 12.77 -19.36
N GLN A 234 0.54 12.31 -19.09
CA GLN A 234 1.71 13.20 -19.08
C GLN A 234 2.00 13.80 -20.46
N LEU A 235 1.84 13.01 -21.53
CA LEU A 235 1.99 13.50 -22.91
C LEU A 235 0.93 14.56 -23.23
N HIS A 236 -0.32 14.34 -22.79
CA HIS A 236 -1.40 15.31 -22.96
C HIS A 236 -1.22 16.57 -22.10
N GLU A 237 -0.64 16.48 -20.90
CA GLU A 237 -0.30 17.67 -20.09
C GLU A 237 0.77 18.53 -20.75
N LEU A 238 1.62 17.93 -21.60
CA LEU A 238 2.72 18.59 -22.32
C LEU A 238 2.36 18.90 -23.78
N ASP A 239 1.08 18.80 -24.16
CA ASP A 239 0.66 18.92 -25.56
C ASP A 239 0.93 20.32 -26.13
N ASP A 240 1.06 21.36 -25.29
CA ASP A 240 1.40 22.73 -25.71
C ASP A 240 2.91 23.05 -25.59
N ASP A 241 3.72 22.16 -25.01
CA ASP A 241 5.16 22.34 -24.81
C ASP A 241 5.95 21.30 -25.62
N VAL A 242 6.28 21.66 -26.85
CA VAL A 242 7.04 20.82 -27.79
C VAL A 242 8.37 20.34 -27.20
N ASN A 243 9.11 21.22 -26.52
CA ASN A 243 10.39 20.85 -25.92
C ASN A 243 10.19 19.93 -24.72
N GLY A 244 9.18 20.22 -23.89
CA GLY A 244 8.77 19.36 -22.78
C GLY A 244 8.37 17.96 -23.24
N LEU A 245 7.64 17.86 -24.35
CA LEU A 245 7.18 16.60 -24.95
C LEU A 245 8.37 15.73 -25.39
N GLU A 246 9.31 16.28 -26.15
CA GLU A 246 10.49 15.54 -26.61
C GLU A 246 11.38 15.15 -25.42
N ASN A 247 11.62 16.06 -24.47
CA ASN A 247 12.38 15.74 -23.26
C ASN A 247 11.74 14.61 -22.46
N PHE A 248 10.42 14.66 -22.25
CA PHE A 248 9.70 13.60 -21.55
C PHE A 248 9.81 12.27 -22.28
N TRP A 249 9.60 12.25 -23.61
CA TRP A 249 9.75 11.05 -24.41
C TRP A 249 11.15 10.43 -24.29
N GLN A 250 12.20 11.25 -24.37
CA GLN A 250 13.59 10.80 -24.21
C GLN A 250 13.91 10.27 -22.80
N THR A 251 13.20 10.74 -21.77
CA THR A 251 13.35 10.20 -20.41
C THR A 251 12.71 8.83 -20.21
N LEU A 252 11.83 8.40 -21.12
CA LEU A 252 11.22 7.07 -21.05
C LEU A 252 12.25 5.99 -21.38
N PRO A 253 12.29 4.88 -20.64
CA PRO A 253 13.10 3.73 -21.00
C PRO A 253 12.74 3.17 -22.37
N ALA A 254 13.72 2.68 -23.13
CA ALA A 254 13.52 2.11 -24.46
C ALA A 254 12.45 0.99 -24.50
N TYR A 255 12.37 0.15 -23.46
CA TYR A 255 11.35 -0.91 -23.38
C TYR A 255 9.92 -0.38 -23.19
N GLU A 256 9.73 0.85 -22.69
CA GLU A 256 8.41 1.51 -22.61
C GLU A 256 8.09 2.21 -23.93
N GLN A 257 9.08 2.84 -24.57
CA GLN A 257 8.95 3.46 -25.89
C GLN A 257 8.54 2.44 -26.97
N MET A 258 9.07 1.21 -26.89
CA MET A 258 8.76 0.12 -27.82
C MET A 258 7.39 -0.52 -27.62
N GLN A 259 6.59 -0.11 -26.63
CA GLN A 259 5.24 -0.65 -26.46
C GLN A 259 4.27 0.06 -27.39
N SER A 260 3.56 -0.71 -28.22
CA SER A 260 2.68 -0.20 -29.28
C SER A 260 1.61 0.78 -28.77
N ASP A 261 1.00 0.54 -27.60
CA ASP A 261 0.04 1.47 -27.00
C ASP A 261 0.69 2.83 -26.61
N ILE A 262 1.90 2.80 -26.04
CA ILE A 262 2.63 4.00 -25.62
C ILE A 262 3.13 4.78 -26.84
N ALA A 263 3.67 4.08 -27.83
CA ALA A 263 4.10 4.65 -29.10
C ALA A 263 2.93 5.35 -29.81
N LEU A 264 1.74 4.74 -29.81
CA LEU A 264 0.54 5.33 -30.40
C LEU A 264 0.17 6.65 -29.71
N ALA A 265 0.16 6.69 -28.37
CA ALA A 265 -0.12 7.92 -27.63
C ALA A 265 0.93 9.02 -27.91
N ALA A 266 2.20 8.65 -28.00
CA ALA A 266 3.28 9.59 -28.32
C ALA A 266 3.15 10.12 -29.76
N MET A 267 2.92 9.26 -30.74
CA MET A 267 2.71 9.65 -32.14
C MET A 267 1.54 10.65 -32.26
N GLN A 268 0.44 10.42 -31.55
CA GLN A 268 -0.69 11.34 -31.55
C GLN A 268 -0.31 12.72 -30.99
N ALA A 269 0.43 12.76 -29.86
CA ALA A 269 0.89 14.02 -29.26
C ALA A 269 1.85 14.79 -30.18
N PHE A 270 2.83 14.11 -30.78
CA PHE A 270 3.75 14.72 -31.73
C PHE A 270 3.04 15.22 -33.00
N ASN A 271 2.05 14.48 -33.50
CA ASN A 271 1.31 14.89 -34.70
C ASN A 271 0.44 16.13 -34.45
N ARG A 272 -0.20 16.25 -33.27
CA ARG A 272 -0.93 17.47 -32.88
C ARG A 272 -0.02 18.71 -32.82
N ASN A 273 1.24 18.50 -32.44
CA ASN A 273 2.30 19.52 -32.41
C ASN A 273 2.99 19.76 -33.76
N GLN A 274 2.43 19.27 -34.88
CA GLN A 274 3.01 19.39 -36.23
C GLN A 274 4.40 18.74 -36.37
N MET A 275 4.77 17.82 -35.47
CA MET A 275 6.01 17.06 -35.51
C MET A 275 5.81 15.68 -36.16
N GLY A 276 5.16 15.63 -37.31
CA GLY A 276 4.89 14.36 -38.01
C GLY A 276 6.15 13.57 -38.38
N GLY A 277 7.29 14.24 -38.56
CA GLY A 277 8.59 13.62 -38.82
C GLY A 277 9.11 12.84 -37.61
N ARG A 278 8.83 13.33 -36.39
CA ARG A 278 9.15 12.62 -35.16
C ARG A 278 8.22 11.43 -34.94
N ALA A 279 6.92 11.64 -35.13
CA ALA A 279 5.91 10.60 -34.99
C ALA A 279 6.14 9.42 -35.96
N SER A 280 6.51 9.71 -37.21
CA SER A 280 6.83 8.67 -38.19
C SER A 280 8.05 7.83 -37.79
N ARG A 281 9.13 8.45 -37.31
CA ARG A 281 10.30 7.71 -36.80
C ARG A 281 9.95 6.78 -35.63
N ILE A 282 9.11 7.23 -34.70
CA ILE A 282 8.64 6.40 -33.58
C ILE A 282 7.89 5.18 -34.11
N ALA A 283 6.99 5.37 -35.08
CA ALA A 283 6.27 4.26 -35.71
C ALA A 283 7.23 3.25 -36.35
N GLU A 284 8.22 3.74 -37.11
CA GLU A 284 9.20 2.92 -37.81
C GLU A 284 10.00 2.04 -36.83
N GLU A 285 10.48 2.62 -35.73
CA GLU A 285 11.23 1.90 -34.69
C GLU A 285 10.41 0.80 -34.00
N VAL A 286 9.11 1.02 -33.78
CA VAL A 286 8.24 0.05 -33.11
C VAL A 286 7.73 -1.02 -34.07
N LEU A 287 7.31 -0.65 -35.28
CA LEU A 287 6.78 -1.57 -36.29
C LEU A 287 7.81 -2.58 -36.79
N GLU A 288 9.11 -2.26 -36.74
CA GLU A 288 10.17 -3.23 -37.04
C GLU A 288 10.21 -4.40 -36.04
N LYS A 289 9.67 -4.23 -34.82
CA LYS A 289 9.69 -5.25 -33.76
C LYS A 289 8.32 -5.84 -33.47
N ASP A 290 7.29 -5.01 -33.41
CA ASP A 290 5.92 -5.40 -33.09
C ASP A 290 4.97 -4.77 -34.11
N TRP A 291 4.46 -5.60 -35.03
CA TRP A 291 3.56 -5.14 -36.08
C TRP A 291 2.18 -4.82 -35.50
N ASP A 292 1.85 -3.54 -35.41
CA ASP A 292 0.55 -3.04 -34.96
C ASP A 292 -0.12 -2.18 -36.03
N THR A 293 -1.21 -2.71 -36.60
CA THR A 293 -2.06 -2.03 -37.59
C THR A 293 -2.52 -0.63 -37.17
N ARG A 294 -2.65 -0.35 -35.86
CA ARG A 294 -3.05 0.97 -35.35
C ARG A 294 -1.95 2.01 -35.53
N LEU A 295 -0.69 1.62 -35.36
CA LEU A 295 0.46 2.48 -35.64
C LEU A 295 0.58 2.75 -37.14
N VAL A 296 0.29 1.74 -37.96
CA VAL A 296 0.27 1.87 -39.43
C VAL A 296 -0.78 2.89 -39.87
N ASP A 297 -2.01 2.81 -39.36
CA ASP A 297 -3.08 3.80 -39.69
C ASP A 297 -2.62 5.24 -39.37
N LEU A 298 -2.05 5.44 -38.17
CA LEU A 298 -1.59 6.74 -37.72
C LEU A 298 -0.34 7.23 -38.49
N TYR A 299 0.52 6.32 -38.94
CA TYR A 299 1.69 6.64 -39.76
C TYR A 299 1.29 7.38 -41.04
N GLY A 300 0.16 7.02 -41.66
CA GLY A 300 -0.40 7.73 -42.81
C GLY A 300 -0.82 9.18 -42.51
N ASP A 301 -1.09 9.50 -41.24
CA ASP A 301 -1.41 10.85 -40.78
C ASP A 301 -0.17 11.68 -40.43
N CYS A 302 0.95 11.03 -40.11
CA CYS A 302 2.22 11.66 -39.73
C CYS A 302 2.92 12.30 -40.92
N PHE A 303 2.69 13.60 -41.13
CA PHE A 303 3.28 14.33 -42.25
C PHE A 303 4.41 15.27 -41.81
N ASP A 304 5.52 15.22 -42.54
CA ASP A 304 6.61 16.18 -42.47
C ASP A 304 7.06 16.51 -43.89
N GLU A 305 7.19 17.80 -44.18
CA GLU A 305 7.55 18.26 -45.50
C GLU A 305 8.93 17.78 -45.96
N HIS A 306 9.82 17.49 -45.01
CA HIS A 306 11.20 17.12 -45.27
C HIS A 306 11.42 15.60 -45.42
N SER A 307 10.45 14.75 -45.04
CA SER A 307 10.54 13.27 -45.13
C SER A 307 9.58 12.65 -46.17
N LYS A 308 9.11 13.45 -47.13
CA LYS A 308 8.16 13.04 -48.17
C LYS A 308 8.72 12.08 -49.23
N LEU A 309 9.90 11.45 -49.13
CA LEU A 309 10.24 10.34 -50.04
C LEU A 309 10.41 9.04 -49.26
N THR A 310 11.17 9.14 -48.18
CA THR A 310 11.54 8.05 -47.26
C THR A 310 10.35 7.29 -46.68
N GLN A 311 9.23 7.97 -46.34
CA GLN A 311 8.09 7.27 -45.70
C GLN A 311 7.38 6.24 -46.61
N VAL A 312 7.14 6.56 -47.89
CA VAL A 312 6.54 5.59 -48.82
C VAL A 312 7.49 4.44 -49.08
N GLU A 313 8.79 4.71 -49.27
CA GLU A 313 9.77 3.63 -49.45
C GLU A 313 9.83 2.69 -48.24
N ARG A 314 9.69 3.23 -47.02
CA ARG A 314 9.60 2.43 -45.79
C ARG A 314 8.32 1.58 -45.75
N ALA A 315 7.18 2.19 -46.03
CA ALA A 315 5.90 1.48 -46.04
C ALA A 315 5.82 0.44 -47.18
N GLU A 316 6.43 0.69 -48.34
CA GLU A 316 6.54 -0.28 -49.44
C GLU A 316 7.42 -1.47 -49.04
N LYS A 317 8.48 -1.25 -48.23
CA LYS A 317 9.25 -2.36 -47.65
C LYS A 317 8.42 -3.19 -46.68
N TRP A 318 7.57 -2.58 -45.86
CA TRP A 318 6.67 -3.31 -44.98
C TRP A 318 5.65 -4.15 -45.75
N LEU A 319 5.23 -3.69 -46.93
CA LEU A 319 4.28 -4.41 -47.78
C LEU A 319 4.83 -5.77 -48.25
N ILE A 320 6.15 -5.91 -48.40
CA ILE A 320 6.79 -7.18 -48.74
C ILE A 320 6.56 -8.22 -47.62
N ALA A 321 6.63 -7.80 -46.36
CA ALA A 321 6.40 -8.66 -45.20
C ALA A 321 4.91 -8.84 -44.88
N HIS A 322 4.08 -7.84 -45.18
CA HIS A 322 2.65 -7.79 -44.85
C HIS A 322 1.78 -7.48 -46.08
N PRO A 323 1.77 -8.34 -47.12
CA PRO A 323 1.14 -8.03 -48.41
C PRO A 323 -0.38 -7.88 -48.36
N ASN A 324 -1.04 -8.55 -47.40
CA ASN A 324 -2.50 -8.56 -47.27
C ASN A 324 -3.02 -7.68 -46.12
N ASP A 325 -2.20 -6.78 -45.57
CA ASP A 325 -2.68 -5.83 -44.56
C ASP A 325 -3.43 -4.66 -45.23
N ALA A 326 -4.76 -4.72 -45.17
CA ALA A 326 -5.63 -3.68 -45.72
C ALA A 326 -5.31 -2.28 -45.16
N THR A 327 -4.87 -2.19 -43.90
CA THR A 327 -4.53 -0.90 -43.27
C THR A 327 -3.25 -0.34 -43.85
N LEU A 328 -2.25 -1.21 -44.07
CA LEU A 328 -1.00 -0.81 -44.71
C LEU A 328 -1.23 -0.31 -46.13
N LEU A 329 -2.00 -1.06 -46.94
CA LEU A 329 -2.36 -0.65 -48.30
C LEU A 329 -3.12 0.68 -48.31
N MET A 330 -4.07 0.87 -47.39
CA MET A 330 -4.77 2.16 -47.23
C MET A 330 -3.79 3.29 -46.94
N THR A 331 -2.85 3.07 -46.01
CA THR A 331 -1.89 4.10 -45.60
C THR A 331 -0.90 4.45 -46.70
N LEU A 332 -0.42 3.45 -47.45
CA LEU A 332 0.38 3.65 -48.66
C LEU A 332 -0.38 4.47 -49.70
N GLY A 333 -1.64 4.11 -49.95
CA GLY A 333 -2.52 4.85 -50.85
C GLY A 333 -2.65 6.32 -50.48
N ARG A 334 -2.89 6.62 -49.20
CA ARG A 334 -2.98 7.99 -48.66
C ARG A 334 -1.65 8.74 -48.77
N LEU A 335 -0.53 8.09 -48.48
CA LEU A 335 0.81 8.68 -48.61
C LEU A 335 1.15 8.99 -50.07
N CYS A 336 0.83 8.08 -51.00
CA CYS A 336 1.01 8.28 -52.44
C CYS A 336 0.12 9.41 -52.98
N ALA A 337 -1.14 9.49 -52.55
CA ALA A 337 -2.07 10.55 -52.96
C ALA A 337 -1.56 11.94 -52.55
N ARG A 338 -1.07 12.09 -51.30
CA ARG A 338 -0.44 13.33 -50.81
C ARG A 338 0.82 13.74 -51.58
N ARG A 339 1.43 12.81 -52.32
CA ARG A 339 2.63 13.03 -53.15
C ARG A 339 2.31 13.12 -54.64
N HIS A 340 1.03 13.18 -55.01
CA HIS A 340 0.58 13.21 -56.40
C HIS A 340 0.99 11.98 -57.23
N LEU A 341 1.24 10.84 -56.57
CA LEU A 341 1.51 9.54 -57.22
C LEU A 341 0.18 8.82 -57.49
N TRP A 342 -0.67 9.42 -58.32
CA TRP A 342 -2.08 9.05 -58.45
C TRP A 342 -2.33 7.59 -58.82
N GLY A 343 -1.63 7.04 -59.82
CA GLY A 343 -1.84 5.67 -60.26
C GLY A 343 -1.50 4.62 -59.19
N LYS A 344 -0.40 4.82 -58.45
CA LYS A 344 -0.05 3.97 -57.30
C LYS A 344 -1.04 4.12 -56.16
N ALA A 345 -1.45 5.36 -55.88
CA ALA A 345 -2.40 5.65 -54.81
C ALA A 345 -3.74 4.97 -55.04
N GLU A 346 -4.29 5.06 -56.26
CA GLU A 346 -5.54 4.39 -56.62
C GLU A 346 -5.43 2.87 -56.50
N HIS A 347 -4.36 2.28 -57.04
CA HIS A 347 -4.12 0.83 -56.94
C HIS A 347 -4.11 0.34 -55.48
N TYR A 348 -3.30 0.95 -54.61
CA TYR A 348 -3.22 0.54 -53.21
C TYR A 348 -4.53 0.74 -52.44
N LEU A 349 -5.29 1.80 -52.72
CA LEU A 349 -6.55 2.04 -52.04
C LEU A 349 -7.66 1.09 -52.50
N VAL A 350 -7.72 0.77 -53.80
CA VAL A 350 -8.66 -0.21 -54.35
C VAL A 350 -8.37 -1.60 -53.78
N ASP A 351 -7.11 -2.01 -53.75
CA ASP A 351 -6.68 -3.28 -53.17
C ASP A 351 -7.02 -3.35 -51.67
N SER A 352 -6.80 -2.27 -50.93
CA SER A 352 -7.20 -2.16 -49.52
C SER A 352 -8.71 -2.41 -49.33
N LEU A 353 -9.55 -1.79 -50.15
CA LEU A 353 -11.01 -1.98 -50.10
C LEU A 353 -11.44 -3.39 -50.44
N HIS A 354 -10.76 -4.04 -51.40
CA HIS A 354 -11.03 -5.43 -51.77
C HIS A 354 -10.73 -6.40 -50.62
N ILE A 355 -9.68 -6.14 -49.83
CA ILE A 355 -9.34 -6.99 -48.68
C ILE A 355 -10.27 -6.70 -47.50
N GLN A 356 -10.38 -5.43 -47.08
CA GLN A 356 -11.23 -5.03 -45.98
C GLN A 356 -11.85 -3.65 -46.27
N PRO A 357 -13.17 -3.58 -46.52
CA PRO A 357 -13.86 -2.32 -46.75
C PRO A 357 -13.79 -1.44 -45.49
N LYS A 358 -13.02 -0.35 -45.55
CA LYS A 358 -12.93 0.65 -44.49
C LYS A 358 -13.44 2.00 -44.99
N PRO A 359 -14.21 2.75 -44.18
CA PRO A 359 -14.75 4.05 -44.59
C PRO A 359 -13.64 5.05 -44.91
N LYS A 360 -12.52 5.01 -44.17
CA LYS A 360 -11.34 5.85 -44.43
C LYS A 360 -10.70 5.59 -45.80
N ALA A 361 -10.66 4.33 -46.26
CA ALA A 361 -10.09 3.97 -47.56
C ALA A 361 -10.98 4.44 -48.71
N ALA A 362 -12.30 4.23 -48.59
CA ALA A 362 -13.30 4.71 -49.55
C ALA A 362 -13.29 6.24 -49.65
N PHE A 363 -13.20 6.93 -48.51
CA PHE A 363 -13.11 8.39 -48.48
C PHE A 363 -11.83 8.90 -49.15
N ALA A 364 -10.68 8.25 -48.93
CA ALA A 364 -9.43 8.62 -49.59
C ALA A 364 -9.49 8.43 -51.12
N LEU A 365 -10.17 7.38 -51.61
CA LEU A 365 -10.40 7.20 -53.05
C LEU A 365 -11.31 8.27 -53.64
N ALA A 366 -12.37 8.63 -52.91
CA ALA A 366 -13.26 9.69 -53.35
C ALA A 366 -12.52 11.01 -53.52
N GLN A 367 -11.68 11.38 -52.54
CA GLN A 367 -10.83 12.56 -52.63
C GLN A 367 -9.84 12.49 -53.80
N LEU A 368 -9.24 11.32 -54.06
CA LEU A 368 -8.34 11.13 -55.19
C LEU A 368 -9.06 11.28 -56.55
N CYS A 369 -10.28 10.74 -56.66
CA CYS A 369 -11.10 10.87 -57.87
C CYS A 369 -11.51 12.32 -58.10
N GLU A 370 -11.88 13.04 -57.03
CA GLU A 370 -12.22 14.46 -57.08
C GLU A 370 -11.04 15.32 -57.52
N THR A 371 -9.83 15.07 -57.01
CA THR A 371 -8.61 15.77 -57.46
C THR A 371 -8.23 15.51 -58.91
N ASN A 372 -8.72 14.41 -59.49
CA ASN A 372 -8.49 14.02 -60.88
C ASN A 372 -9.70 14.31 -61.80
N ASP A 373 -10.63 15.18 -61.38
CA ASP A 373 -11.84 15.58 -62.12
C ASP A 373 -12.82 14.43 -62.45
N ARG A 374 -12.73 13.29 -61.75
CA ARG A 374 -13.64 12.14 -61.89
C ARG A 374 -14.81 12.21 -60.91
N GLN A 375 -15.69 13.20 -61.14
CA GLN A 375 -16.81 13.54 -60.24
C GLN A 375 -17.80 12.39 -59.99
N GLU A 376 -18.15 11.62 -61.03
CA GLU A 376 -19.10 10.50 -60.89
C GLU A 376 -18.55 9.36 -60.03
N GLU A 377 -17.27 9.03 -60.20
CA GLU A 377 -16.58 8.01 -59.40
C GLU A 377 -16.40 8.50 -57.96
N ALA A 378 -16.02 9.77 -57.77
CA ALA A 378 -15.91 10.38 -56.44
C ALA A 378 -17.24 10.28 -55.66
N ALA A 379 -18.36 10.60 -56.30
CA ALA A 379 -19.68 10.51 -55.68
C ALA A 379 -20.03 9.08 -55.25
N ARG A 380 -19.67 8.06 -56.05
CA ARG A 380 -19.85 6.64 -55.69
C ARG A 380 -19.02 6.27 -54.47
N TYR A 381 -17.75 6.65 -54.43
CA TYR A 381 -16.89 6.34 -53.29
C TYR A 381 -17.27 7.11 -52.01
N TYR A 382 -17.79 8.34 -52.11
CA TYR A 382 -18.34 9.05 -50.96
C TYR A 382 -19.59 8.36 -50.41
N LYS A 383 -20.49 7.85 -51.27
CA LYS A 383 -21.63 7.02 -50.85
C LYS A 383 -21.19 5.72 -50.21
N LEU A 384 -20.19 5.04 -50.78
CA LEU A 384 -19.59 3.84 -50.19
C LEU A 384 -19.02 4.14 -48.80
N ALA A 385 -18.26 5.23 -48.66
CA ALA A 385 -17.67 5.63 -47.38
C ALA A 385 -18.71 5.90 -46.30
N SER A 386 -19.80 6.58 -46.64
CA SER A 386 -20.89 6.86 -45.70
C SER A 386 -21.68 5.61 -45.34
N ALA A 387 -21.98 4.73 -46.31
CA ALA A 387 -22.62 3.45 -46.07
C ALA A 387 -21.79 2.56 -45.13
N LEU A 388 -20.47 2.45 -45.38
CA LEU A 388 -19.53 1.72 -44.52
C LEU A 388 -19.42 2.32 -43.12
N ALA A 389 -19.45 3.65 -42.98
CA ALA A 389 -19.41 4.31 -41.67
C ALA A 389 -20.70 4.09 -40.86
N LEU A 390 -21.86 3.98 -41.54
CA LEU A 390 -23.16 3.77 -40.91
C LEU A 390 -23.52 2.28 -40.74
N GLY A 391 -22.73 1.36 -41.31
CA GLY A 391 -23.01 -0.08 -41.27
C GLY A 391 -24.20 -0.50 -42.15
N VAL A 392 -24.53 0.30 -43.16
CA VAL A 392 -25.62 0.04 -44.10
C VAL A 392 -25.02 -0.57 -45.37
N PRO A 393 -25.66 -1.56 -46.02
CA PRO A 393 -25.20 -2.04 -47.32
C PRO A 393 -25.17 -0.90 -48.33
N ALA A 394 -24.03 -0.75 -49.02
CA ALA A 394 -23.91 0.19 -50.12
C ALA A 394 -24.65 -0.40 -51.34
N GLU A 395 -25.74 0.24 -51.75
CA GLU A 395 -26.45 -0.06 -53.02
C GLU A 395 -25.78 0.62 -54.21
#